data_AF-A0A942FUS6-F1
#
_entry.id   AF-A0A942FUS6-F1
#
_cell.length_a   1.000
_cell.length_b   1.000
_cell.length_c   1.000
_cell.angle_alpha   90.00
_cell.angle_beta   90.00
_cell.angle_gamma   90.00
#
_symmetry.space_group_name_H-M   'P 1'
#
loop_
_entity.id
_entity.type
_entity.pdbx_description
1 polymer ?
#
loop_
_entity_poly.entity_id
_entity_poly.type
_entity_poly.pdbx_seq_one_letter_code
_entity_poly.pdbx_strand_id
1 'polypeptide(L)'
;MLHLHLSNRPEALVAALAALQRVDPLPLPEPETVVVPSTALARWLGFRLADQLGIATQNAFVFPAAYVWQLFGRVLPEVAASSPFDRAAMHWRLLRLLGDSRRAEIRHYLEGDDGTRRFELAGQLAALFDRYLVERPDWIAAWSA
;
A
#
# COMPACT_ATOMS: atom_id res chain seq x y z
N MET A 1 -18.24 6.60 12.96
CA MET A 1 -18.11 8.07 12.90
C MET A 1 -16.66 8.39 12.59
N LEU A 2 -16.37 9.31 11.66
CA LEU A 2 -15.00 9.70 11.32
C LEU A 2 -14.64 10.97 12.11
N HIS A 3 -13.63 10.88 12.97
CA HIS A 3 -13.13 12.01 13.76
C HIS A 3 -11.88 12.61 13.10
N LEU A 4 -11.86 13.92 12.90
CA LEU A 4 -10.72 14.63 12.32
C LEU A 4 -10.06 15.50 13.40
N HIS A 5 -8.80 15.17 13.73
CA HIS A 5 -7.98 15.94 14.66
C HIS A 5 -6.97 16.77 13.85
N LEU A 6 -7.01 18.10 14.00
CA LEU A 6 -6.13 19.02 13.29
C LEU A 6 -5.14 19.67 14.26
N SER A 7 -3.88 19.75 13.87
CA SER A 7 -2.82 20.40 14.64
C SER A 7 -1.68 20.82 13.72
N ASN A 8 -1.01 21.91 14.06
CA ASN A 8 0.25 22.33 13.43
C ASN A 8 1.48 21.71 14.11
N ARG A 9 1.29 20.96 15.20
CA ARG A 9 2.33 20.25 15.94
C ARG A 9 2.01 18.75 16.00
N PRO A 10 2.83 17.88 15.41
CA PRO A 10 2.57 16.45 15.42
C PRO A 10 2.58 15.88 16.85
N GLU A 11 3.35 16.45 17.77
CA GLU A 11 3.39 16.03 19.18
C GLU A 11 2.03 16.15 19.88
N ALA A 12 1.23 17.16 19.53
CA ALA A 12 -0.11 17.29 20.07
C ALA A 12 -1.06 16.19 19.55
N LEU A 13 -0.89 15.75 18.29
CA LEU A 13 -1.63 14.62 17.74
C LEU A 13 -1.21 13.30 18.40
N VAL A 14 0.08 13.14 18.70
CA VAL A 14 0.55 11.97 19.47
C VAL A 14 -0.03 11.95 20.87
N ALA A 15 -0.04 13.10 21.57
CA ALA A 15 -0.63 13.21 22.89
C ALA A 15 -2.13 12.88 22.88
N ALA A 16 -2.85 13.32 21.84
CA ALA A 16 -4.25 12.97 21.64
C ALA A 16 -4.45 11.46 21.41
N LEU A 17 -3.64 10.84 20.55
CA LEU A 17 -3.67 9.39 20.32
C LEU A 17 -3.38 8.60 21.60
N ALA A 18 -2.34 8.99 22.34
CA ALA A 18 -1.99 8.36 23.62
C ALA A 18 -3.07 8.54 24.69
N ALA A 19 -3.83 9.65 24.65
CA ALA A 19 -4.96 9.85 25.54
C ALA A 19 -6.12 8.92 25.18
N LEU A 20 -6.43 8.76 23.88
CA LEU A 20 -7.45 7.83 23.41
C LEU A 20 -7.15 6.40 23.84
N GLN A 21 -5.92 5.92 23.60
CA GLN A 21 -5.46 4.58 23.99
C GLN A 21 -5.52 4.33 25.52
N ARG A 22 -5.50 5.39 26.34
CA ARG A 22 -5.64 5.28 27.81
C ARG A 22 -7.08 5.26 28.29
N VAL A 23 -7.96 6.01 27.62
CA VAL A 23 -9.35 6.18 28.04
C VAL A 23 -10.20 4.98 27.62
N ASP A 24 -9.95 4.45 26.43
CA ASP A 24 -10.70 3.33 25.85
C ASP A 24 -9.74 2.34 25.19
N PRO A 25 -9.00 1.54 26.00
CA PRO A 25 -8.03 0.60 25.46
C PRO A 25 -8.72 -0.58 24.77
N LEU A 26 -8.19 -1.00 23.62
CA LEU A 26 -8.59 -2.26 23.00
C LEU A 26 -8.33 -3.46 23.94
N PRO A 27 -9.16 -4.53 23.87
CA PRO A 27 -8.97 -5.72 24.67
C PRO A 27 -7.68 -6.46 24.27
N LEU A 28 -6.96 -7.01 25.25
CA LEU A 28 -5.80 -7.86 24.97
C LEU A 28 -6.25 -9.18 24.30
N PRO A 29 -5.59 -9.67 23.23
CA PRO A 29 -4.32 -9.22 22.66
C PRO A 29 -4.46 -8.39 21.36
N GLU A 30 -5.56 -7.66 21.15
CA GLU A 30 -5.80 -6.96 19.88
C GLU A 30 -4.86 -5.74 19.71
N PRO A 31 -4.18 -5.62 18.55
CA PRO A 31 -3.31 -4.47 18.31
C PRO A 31 -4.08 -3.26 17.79
N GLU A 32 -3.70 -2.08 18.28
CA GLU A 32 -4.10 -0.77 17.76
C GLU A 32 -3.58 -0.60 16.33
N THR A 33 -4.49 -0.47 15.36
CA THR A 33 -4.08 -0.28 13.97
C THR A 33 -3.85 1.20 13.69
N VAL A 34 -2.61 1.55 13.32
CA VAL A 34 -2.22 2.92 13.05
C VAL A 34 -1.71 3.04 11.62
N VAL A 35 -2.48 3.73 10.77
CA VAL A 35 -2.12 3.93 9.37
C VAL A 35 -1.10 5.06 9.25
N VAL A 36 0.06 4.79 8.66
CA VAL A 36 1.18 5.74 8.52
C VAL A 36 1.68 5.75 7.08
N PRO A 37 2.19 6.88 6.55
CA PRO A 37 2.65 6.96 5.17
C PRO A 37 4.09 6.46 4.98
N SER A 38 4.85 6.25 6.05
CA SER A 38 6.25 5.86 5.98
C SER A 38 6.74 5.13 7.24
N THR A 39 7.76 4.30 7.08
CA THR A 39 8.44 3.62 8.19
C THR A 39 9.09 4.61 9.16
N ALA A 40 9.57 5.75 8.65
CA ALA A 40 10.15 6.80 9.48
C ALA A 40 9.11 7.35 10.47
N LEU A 41 7.89 7.64 10.00
CA LEU A 41 6.82 8.10 10.86
C LEU A 41 6.35 7.00 11.82
N ALA A 42 6.25 5.76 11.35
CA ALA A 42 5.93 4.61 12.20
C ALA A 42 6.87 4.51 13.41
N ARG A 43 8.18 4.57 13.15
CA ARG A 43 9.21 4.47 14.19
C ARG A 43 9.18 5.67 15.13
N TRP A 44 9.10 6.89 14.58
CA TRP A 44 8.98 8.10 15.38
C TRP A 44 7.76 8.04 16.30
N LEU A 45 6.60 7.67 15.75
CA LEU A 45 5.35 7.58 16.51
C LEU A 45 5.44 6.53 17.63
N GLY A 46 6.03 5.37 17.36
CA GLY A 46 6.28 4.34 18.37
C GLY A 46 7.09 4.86 19.56
N PHE A 47 8.19 5.59 19.31
CA PHE A 47 8.98 6.19 20.40
C PHE A 47 8.20 7.27 21.16
N ARG A 48 7.47 8.15 20.45
CA ARG A 48 6.70 9.21 21.10
C ARG A 48 5.52 8.68 21.90
N LEU A 49 4.90 7.58 21.48
CA LEU A 49 3.89 6.87 22.27
C LEU A 49 4.52 6.24 23.51
N ALA A 50 5.69 5.62 23.40
CA ALA A 50 6.40 5.06 24.55
C ALA A 50 6.78 6.14 25.57
N ASP A 51 7.22 7.33 25.12
CA ASP A 51 7.49 8.48 25.99
C ASP A 51 6.25 8.92 26.80
N GLN A 52 5.05 8.78 26.23
CA GLN A 52 3.78 9.20 26.85
C GLN A 52 3.14 8.11 27.72
N LEU A 53 3.30 6.84 27.33
CA LEU A 53 2.61 5.69 27.93
C LEU A 53 3.54 4.83 28.80
N GLY A 54 4.84 5.11 28.82
CA GLY A 54 5.89 4.30 29.45
C GLY A 54 6.35 3.13 28.58
N ILE A 55 5.44 2.52 27.82
CA ILE A 55 5.72 1.47 26.84
C ILE A 55 4.77 1.59 25.65
N ALA A 56 5.25 1.34 24.43
CA ALA A 56 4.43 1.23 23.24
C ALA A 56 4.59 -0.15 22.60
N THR A 57 3.69 -1.07 22.95
CA THR A 57 3.54 -2.38 22.30
C THR A 57 2.15 -2.48 21.67
N GLN A 58 1.88 -3.57 20.94
CA GLN A 58 0.56 -3.81 20.33
C GLN A 58 0.06 -2.67 19.43
N ASN A 59 0.97 -1.94 18.78
CA ASN A 59 0.63 -0.97 17.74
C ASN A 59 1.00 -1.58 16.37
N ALA A 60 0.01 -1.89 15.55
CA ALA A 60 0.18 -2.37 14.19
C ALA A 60 0.26 -1.18 13.22
N PHE A 61 1.48 -0.76 12.90
CA PHE A 61 1.72 0.26 11.89
C PHE A 61 1.56 -0.30 10.48
N VAL A 62 0.60 0.23 9.71
CA VAL A 62 0.27 -0.25 8.36
C VAL A 62 0.27 0.89 7.35
N PHE A 63 0.63 0.60 6.10
CA PHE A 63 0.57 1.59 5.03
C PHE A 63 -0.86 1.72 4.47
N PRO A 64 -1.24 2.88 3.89
CA PRO A 64 -2.60 3.11 3.42
C PRO A 64 -3.12 2.05 2.44
N ALA A 65 -2.34 1.73 1.40
CA ALA A 65 -2.75 0.75 0.39
C ALA A 65 -2.96 -0.65 0.98
N ALA A 66 -2.05 -1.08 1.86
CA ALA A 66 -2.15 -2.37 2.55
C ALA A 66 -3.37 -2.41 3.48
N TYR A 67 -3.65 -1.31 4.20
CA TYR A 67 -4.81 -1.22 5.07
C TYR A 67 -6.13 -1.27 4.29
N VAL A 68 -6.23 -0.55 3.17
CA VAL A 68 -7.39 -0.62 2.27
C VAL A 68 -7.61 -2.04 1.76
N TRP A 69 -6.55 -2.76 1.38
CA TRP A 69 -6.66 -4.16 0.96
C TRP A 69 -7.13 -5.08 2.08
N GLN A 70 -6.63 -4.89 3.31
CA GLN A 70 -7.12 -5.61 4.50
C GLN A 70 -8.60 -5.35 4.75
N LEU A 71 -9.07 -4.11 4.55
CA LEU A 71 -10.49 -3.77 4.67
C LEU A 71 -11.33 -4.47 3.60
N PHE A 72 -10.85 -4.56 2.35
CA PHE A 72 -11.54 -5.34 1.31
C PHE A 72 -11.71 -6.80 1.73
N GLY A 73 -10.67 -7.44 2.26
CA GLY A 73 -10.76 -8.82 2.75
C GLY A 73 -11.67 -9.04 3.96
N ARG A 74 -12.02 -7.97 4.70
CA ARG A 74 -12.98 -8.04 5.81
C ARG A 74 -14.43 -7.82 5.37
N VAL A 75 -14.65 -7.07 4.30
CA VAL A 75 -15.98 -6.58 3.90
C VAL A 75 -16.52 -7.32 2.67
N LEU A 76 -15.64 -7.72 1.75
CA LEU A 76 -16.00 -8.39 0.50
C LEU A 76 -15.71 -9.89 0.59
N PRO A 77 -16.55 -10.75 -0.02
CA PRO A 77 -16.27 -12.17 -0.11
C PRO A 77 -15.08 -12.44 -1.03
N GLU A 78 -14.35 -13.53 -0.77
CA GLU A 78 -13.37 -14.13 -1.70
C GLU A 78 -12.20 -13.22 -2.14
N VAL A 79 -11.81 -12.25 -1.31
CA VAL A 79 -10.61 -11.44 -1.59
C VAL A 79 -9.34 -12.22 -1.26
N ALA A 80 -8.42 -12.30 -2.23
CA ALA A 80 -7.12 -12.94 -2.03
C ALA A 80 -6.28 -12.23 -0.96
N ALA A 81 -5.44 -12.98 -0.25
CA ALA A 81 -4.58 -12.46 0.82
C ALA A 81 -3.64 -11.33 0.36
N SER A 82 -3.23 -11.36 -0.91
CA SER A 82 -2.50 -10.29 -1.57
C SER A 82 -3.21 -9.88 -2.86
N SER A 83 -3.02 -8.63 -3.27
CA SER A 83 -3.55 -8.16 -4.55
C SER A 83 -2.92 -8.96 -5.69
N PRO A 84 -3.74 -9.57 -6.59
CA PRO A 84 -3.19 -10.19 -7.79
C PRO A 84 -2.57 -9.16 -8.73
N PHE A 85 -2.82 -7.86 -8.50
CA PHE A 85 -2.24 -6.74 -9.22
C PHE A 85 -1.21 -5.99 -8.36
N ASP A 86 -0.58 -6.66 -7.38
CA ASP A 86 0.66 -6.16 -6.79
C ASP A 86 1.69 -5.88 -7.89
N ARG A 87 2.46 -4.81 -7.72
CA ARG A 87 3.48 -4.37 -8.69
C ARG A 87 4.49 -5.48 -9.02
N ALA A 88 4.95 -6.26 -8.04
CA ALA A 88 5.93 -7.32 -8.29
C ALA A 88 5.32 -8.45 -9.15
N ALA A 89 4.11 -8.89 -8.82
CA ALA A 89 3.37 -9.88 -9.60
C ALA A 89 3.07 -9.38 -11.03
N MET A 90 2.66 -8.11 -11.17
CA MET A 90 2.44 -7.49 -12.47
C MET A 90 3.71 -7.44 -13.31
N HIS A 91 4.86 -7.10 -12.72
CA HIS A 91 6.14 -7.06 -13.42
C HIS A 91 6.42 -8.41 -14.10
N TRP A 92 6.33 -9.52 -13.37
CA TRP A 92 6.56 -10.85 -13.92
C TRP A 92 5.54 -11.25 -14.99
N ARG A 93 4.27 -10.92 -14.79
CA ARG A 93 3.21 -11.21 -15.78
C ARG A 93 3.42 -10.41 -17.06
N LEU A 94 3.72 -9.12 -16.94
CA LEU A 94 4.00 -8.23 -18.07
C LEU A 94 5.27 -8.65 -18.79
N LEU A 95 6.33 -9.07 -18.09
CA LEU A 95 7.54 -9.61 -18.70
C LEU A 95 7.22 -10.76 -19.67
N ARG A 96 6.38 -11.70 -19.23
CA ARG A 96 5.92 -12.81 -20.08
C ARG A 96 5.11 -12.30 -21.27
N LEU A 97 4.09 -11.46 -21.01
CA LEU A 97 3.20 -10.92 -22.04
C LEU A 97 3.92 -10.08 -23.10
N LEU A 98 4.94 -9.32 -22.72
CA LEU A 98 5.76 -8.55 -23.65
C LEU A 98 6.59 -9.46 -24.56
N GLY A 99 7.07 -10.60 -24.05
CA GLY A 99 7.75 -11.61 -24.86
C GLY A 99 6.87 -12.21 -25.95
N ASP A 100 5.58 -12.38 -25.67
CA ASP A 100 4.59 -12.95 -26.60
C ASP A 100 3.90 -11.88 -27.47
N SER A 101 4.32 -10.62 -27.37
CA SER A 101 3.61 -9.49 -27.99
C SER A 101 3.71 -9.50 -29.52
N ARG A 102 2.56 -9.30 -30.18
CA ARG A 102 2.47 -9.17 -31.64
C ARG A 102 2.43 -7.71 -32.12
N ARG A 103 2.57 -6.74 -31.22
CA ARG A 103 2.63 -5.31 -31.59
C ARG A 103 3.98 -4.99 -32.23
N ALA A 104 3.97 -4.31 -33.37
CA ALA A 104 5.17 -4.06 -34.16
C ALA A 104 6.17 -3.18 -33.39
N GLU A 105 5.65 -2.20 -32.65
CA GLU A 105 6.41 -1.24 -31.83
C GLU A 105 7.16 -1.94 -30.70
N ILE A 106 6.50 -2.90 -30.02
CA ILE A 106 7.12 -3.68 -28.95
C ILE A 106 8.16 -4.63 -29.53
N ARG A 107 7.85 -5.32 -30.63
CA ARG A 107 8.83 -6.21 -31.28
C ARG A 107 10.07 -5.44 -31.71
N HIS A 108 9.89 -4.30 -32.38
CA HIS A 108 10.99 -3.47 -32.84
C HIS A 108 11.86 -2.96 -31.68
N TYR A 109 11.23 -2.50 -30.59
CA TYR A 109 11.95 -2.10 -29.39
C TYR A 109 12.78 -3.24 -28.77
N LEU A 110 12.27 -4.48 -28.84
CA LEU A 110 12.91 -5.68 -28.30
C LEU A 110 13.81 -6.42 -29.31
N GLU A 111 14.03 -5.90 -30.51
CA GLU A 111 14.91 -6.52 -31.50
C GLU A 111 16.35 -6.61 -30.96
N GLY A 112 16.90 -7.83 -30.93
CA GLY A 112 18.24 -8.11 -30.39
C GLY A 112 18.37 -7.95 -28.87
N ASP A 113 17.26 -7.93 -28.12
CA ASP A 113 17.28 -7.85 -26.66
C ASP A 113 17.82 -9.13 -26.00
N ASP A 114 18.65 -8.97 -24.98
CA ASP A 114 19.15 -10.06 -24.14
C ASP A 114 18.21 -10.39 -22.95
N GLY A 115 17.08 -9.68 -22.88
CA GLY A 115 16.08 -9.77 -21.82
C GLY A 115 16.08 -8.56 -20.88
N THR A 116 17.13 -7.74 -20.89
CA THR A 116 17.26 -6.56 -20.01
C THR A 116 16.21 -5.50 -20.35
N ARG A 117 16.08 -5.10 -21.62
CA ARG A 117 15.08 -4.07 -22.00
C ARG A 117 13.66 -4.56 -21.78
N ARG A 118 13.39 -5.85 -22.04
CA ARG A 118 12.10 -6.45 -21.74
C ARG A 118 11.77 -6.40 -20.25
N PHE A 119 12.75 -6.69 -19.39
CA PHE A 119 12.57 -6.64 -17.94
C PHE A 119 12.34 -5.23 -17.43
N GLU A 120 13.09 -4.25 -17.92
CA GLU A 120 12.90 -2.84 -17.57
C GLU A 120 11.53 -2.31 -18.01
N LEU A 121 11.13 -2.59 -19.27
CA LEU A 121 9.83 -2.17 -19.80
C LEU A 121 8.68 -2.78 -18.99
N ALA A 122 8.77 -4.07 -18.64
CA ALA A 122 7.78 -4.72 -17.79
C ALA A 122 7.66 -4.03 -16.42
N GLY A 123 8.79 -3.64 -15.81
CA GLY A 123 8.81 -2.94 -14.53
C GLY A 123 8.23 -1.53 -14.60
N GLN A 124 8.50 -0.80 -15.69
CA GLN A 124 7.93 0.52 -15.94
C GLN A 124 6.41 0.46 -16.14
N LEU A 125 5.93 -0.51 -16.93
CA LEU A 125 4.49 -0.73 -17.13
C LEU A 125 3.80 -1.17 -15.85
N ALA A 126 4.41 -2.06 -15.06
CA ALA A 126 3.86 -2.46 -13.76
C ALA A 126 3.71 -1.25 -12.82
N ALA A 127 4.70 -0.37 -12.75
CA ALA A 127 4.64 0.86 -11.97
C ALA A 127 3.60 1.87 -12.48
N LEU A 128 3.30 1.85 -13.78
CA LEU A 128 2.27 2.69 -14.38
C LEU A 128 0.87 2.15 -14.05
N PHE A 129 0.64 0.84 -14.19
CA PHE A 129 -0.62 0.21 -13.84
C PHE A 129 -0.93 0.31 -12.34
N ASP A 130 0.07 0.15 -11.48
CA ASP A 130 -0.05 0.34 -10.02
C ASP A 130 -0.61 1.74 -9.68
N ARG A 131 -0.12 2.78 -10.37
CA ARG A 131 -0.64 4.15 -10.23
C ARG A 131 -2.04 4.30 -10.80
N TYR A 132 -2.32 3.73 -11.98
CA TYR A 132 -3.64 3.82 -12.60
C TYR A 132 -4.74 3.19 -11.76
N LEU A 133 -4.46 2.08 -11.07
CA LEU A 133 -5.42 1.44 -10.17
C LEU A 133 -5.88 2.37 -9.03
N VAL A 134 -5.07 3.37 -8.67
CA VAL A 134 -5.40 4.34 -7.60
C VAL A 134 -5.89 5.67 -8.17
N GLU A 135 -5.23 6.21 -9.19
CA GLU A 135 -5.45 7.58 -9.67
C GLU A 135 -6.40 7.69 -10.87
N ARG A 136 -6.59 6.59 -11.62
CA ARG A 136 -7.42 6.48 -12.84
C ARG A 136 -8.10 5.11 -12.95
N PRO A 137 -8.84 4.66 -11.92
CA PRO A 137 -9.48 3.35 -11.94
C PRO A 137 -10.52 3.22 -13.07
N ASP A 138 -11.09 4.34 -13.52
CA ASP A 138 -12.00 4.43 -14.66
C ASP A 138 -11.36 4.00 -15.98
N TRP A 139 -10.07 4.28 -16.20
CA TRP A 139 -9.36 3.85 -17.40
C TRP A 139 -9.20 2.32 -17.43
N ILE A 140 -8.85 1.74 -16.29
CA ILE A 140 -8.68 0.29 -16.16
C ILE A 140 -10.02 -0.41 -16.39
N ALA A 141 -11.09 0.10 -15.81
CA ALA A 141 -12.44 -0.42 -16.04
C ALA A 141 -12.82 -0.36 -17.53
N ALA A 142 -12.58 0.78 -18.19
CA ALA A 142 -12.89 0.97 -19.61
C ALA A 142 -12.08 0.04 -20.54
N TRP A 143 -10.83 -0.28 -20.22
CA TRP A 143 -10.02 -1.20 -21.01
C TRP A 143 -10.35 -2.68 -20.77
N SER A 144 -11.01 -2.99 -19.65
CA SER A 144 -11.42 -4.36 -19.29
C SER A 144 -12.81 -4.77 -19.78
N ALA A 145 -13.56 -3.82 -20.35
CA ALA A 145 -14.87 -4.04 -20.96
C ALA A 145 -14.76 -4.70 -22.34
#